data_AF-A0A3N9X806-F1
#
_entry.id   AF-A0A3N9X806-F1
#
_cell.length_a   1.000
_cell.length_b   1.000
_cell.length_c   1.000
_cell.angle_alpha   90.00
_cell.angle_beta   90.00
_cell.angle_gamma   90.00
#
_symmetry.space_group_name_H-M   'P 1'
#
loop_
_entity.id
_entity.type
_entity.pdbx_description
1 polymer ?
#
loop_
_entity_poly.entity_id
_entity_poly.type
_entity_poly.pdbx_seq_one_letter_code
_entity_poly.pdbx_strand_id
1 'polypeptide(L)' 'MTMELPTGYITALDAMNRHVNSARPDAPVQVERPRRALLAPTRQATALALRRLADRIQPRPLPSTPRCS' A
#
# COMPACT_ATOMS: atom_id res chain seq x y z
N MET A 1 -4.04 17.05 29.05
CA MET A 1 -2.90 17.03 28.12
C MET A 1 -2.94 15.67 27.42
N THR A 2 -3.60 15.57 26.28
CA THR A 2 -3.72 14.31 25.53
C THR A 2 -2.48 14.14 24.66
N MET A 3 -1.77 13.03 24.85
CA MET A 3 -0.57 12.69 24.11
C MET A 3 -1.00 12.07 22.77
N GLU A 4 -1.15 12.92 21.75
CA GLU A 4 -1.41 12.48 20.37
C GLU A 4 -0.14 11.81 19.84
N LEU A 5 0.04 10.52 20.13
CA LEU A 5 1.10 9.73 19.49
C LEU A 5 0.78 9.66 17.99
N PRO A 6 1.65 10.15 17.10
CA PRO A 6 1.39 10.09 15.67
C PRO A 6 1.15 8.64 15.25
N THR A 7 0.09 8.38 14.49
CA THR A 7 -0.24 7.02 14.03
C THR A 7 0.98 6.33 13.38
N GLY A 8 1.80 7.10 12.66
CA GLY A 8 3.07 6.65 12.08
C GLY A 8 4.04 6.05 13.11
N TYR A 9 4.17 6.67 14.29
CA TYR A 9 5.03 6.19 15.37
C TYR A 9 4.56 4.84 15.92
N ILE A 10 3.26 4.68 16.16
CA ILE A 10 2.68 3.41 16.63
C ILE A 10 2.88 2.31 15.58
N THR A 11 2.66 2.62 14.30
CA THR A 11 2.85 1.64 13.21
C THR A 11 4.31 1.22 13.05
N ALA A 12 5.26 2.15 13.25
CA ALA A 12 6.69 1.86 13.19
C ALA A 12 7.11 0.93 14.33
N LEU A 13 6.62 1.18 15.55
CA LEU A 13 6.90 0.32 16.71
C LEU A 13 6.32 -1.09 16.55
N ASP A 14 5.08 -1.23 16.07
CA ASP A 14 4.47 -2.56 15.82
C ASP A 14 5.27 -3.34 14.78
N ALA A 15 5.69 -2.68 13.69
CA ALA A 15 6.51 -3.31 12.65
C ALA A 15 7.87 -3.77 13.19
N MET A 16 8.57 -2.91 13.94
CA MET A 16 9.84 -3.26 14.58
C MET A 16 9.69 -4.43 15.55
N ASN A 17 8.72 -4.36 16.45
CA ASN A 17 8.48 -5.39 17.45
C ASN A 17 8.16 -6.73 16.80
N ARG A 18 7.33 -6.74 15.75
CA ARG A 18 7.03 -7.98 15.02
C ARG A 18 8.29 -8.56 14.38
N HIS A 19 9.11 -7.73 13.72
CA HIS A 19 10.34 -8.17 13.06
C HIS A 19 11.31 -8.79 14.07
N VAL A 20 11.65 -8.06 15.14
CA VAL A 20 12.61 -8.51 16.16
C VAL A 20 12.14 -9.79 16.85
N ASN A 21 10.86 -9.87 17.23
CA ASN A 21 10.35 -11.05 17.91
C ASN A 21 10.25 -12.27 16.99
N SER A 22 9.99 -12.08 15.69
CA SER A 22 9.96 -13.18 14.71
C SER A 22 11.34 -13.71 14.33
N ALA A 23 12.39 -12.88 14.44
CA ALA A 23 13.76 -13.26 14.11
C ALA A 23 14.47 -14.02 15.24
N ARG A 24 13.80 -14.23 16.39
CA ARG A 24 14.39 -14.99 17.50
C ARG A 24 14.53 -16.47 17.14
N PRO A 25 15.63 -17.12 17.55
CA PRO A 25 15.86 -18.54 17.24
C PRO A 25 14.75 -19.46 17.78
N ASP A 26 14.19 -19.12 18.95
CA ASP A 26 13.11 -19.87 19.60
C ASP A 26 11.71 -19.30 19.31
N ALA A 27 11.56 -18.43 18.31
CA ALA A 27 10.26 -17.86 17.97
C ALA A 27 9.30 -18.98 17.53
N PRO A 28 8.08 -19.04 18.09
CA PRO A 28 7.10 -20.05 17.68
C PRO A 28 6.72 -19.82 16.21
N VAL A 29 6.82 -20.88 15.40
CA VAL A 29 6.41 -20.85 13.99
C VAL A 29 4.89 -20.76 13.93
N GLN A 30 4.38 -19.63 13.49
CA GLN A 30 2.95 -19.42 13.26
C GLN A 30 2.62 -19.65 11.79
N VAL A 31 1.58 -20.42 11.51
CA VAL A 31 1.05 -20.56 10.14
C VAL A 31 0.49 -19.20 9.72
N GLU A 32 0.98 -18.67 8.60
CA GLU A 32 0.51 -17.40 8.07
C GLU A 32 -0.98 -17.49 7.73
N ARG A 33 -1.80 -16.77 8.50
CA ARG A 33 -3.25 -16.72 8.24
C ARG A 33 -3.49 -15.82 7.02
N PRO A 34 -4.36 -16.22 6.09
CA PRO A 34 -4.75 -15.35 4.99
C PRO A 34 -5.37 -14.07 5.57
N ARG A 35 -4.71 -12.94 5.34
CA ARG A 35 -5.16 -11.65 5.87
C ARG A 35 -6.46 -11.26 5.16
N ARG A 36 -7.56 -11.16 5.92
CA ARG A 36 -8.83 -10.65 5.39
C ARG A 36 -8.62 -9.23 4.86
N ALA A 37 -8.73 -9.08 3.55
CA ALA A 37 -8.66 -7.78 2.89
C ALA A 37 -10.01 -7.05 3.05
N LEU A 38 -10.32 -6.59 4.26
CA LEU A 38 -11.58 -5.91 4.59
C LEU A 38 -11.86 -4.67 3.71
N LEU A 39 -10.79 -4.07 3.19
CA LEU A 39 -10.84 -2.90 2.30
C LEU A 39 -10.62 -3.26 0.82
N ALA A 40 -10.69 -4.54 0.44
CA ALA A 40 -10.57 -4.94 -0.96
C ALA A 40 -11.57 -4.23 -1.89
N PRO A 41 -12.89 -4.17 -1.59
CA PRO A 41 -13.84 -3.56 -2.51
C PRO A 41 -13.63 -2.05 -2.62
N THR A 42 -13.32 -1.38 -1.51
CA THR A 42 -13.06 0.07 -1.51
C THR A 42 -11.77 0.40 -2.26
N ARG A 43 -10.69 -0.38 -2.07
CA ARG A 43 -9.45 -0.22 -2.85
C ARG A 43 -9.67 -0.37 -4.35
N GLN A 44 -10.46 -1.38 -4.77
CA GLN A 44 -10.78 -1.57 -6.18
C GLN A 44 -11.60 -0.40 -6.75
N ALA A 45 -12.61 0.06 -6.02
CA ALA A 45 -13.42 1.20 -6.42
C ALA A 45 -12.58 2.48 -6.55
N THR A 46 -11.70 2.76 -5.59
CA THR A 46 -10.77 3.89 -5.63
C THR A 46 -9.80 3.77 -6.80
N ALA A 47 -9.23 2.59 -7.05
CA ALA A 47 -8.32 2.37 -8.18
C ALA A 47 -9.02 2.67 -9.53
N LEU A 48 -10.26 2.21 -9.70
CA LEU A 48 -11.04 2.51 -10.90
C LEU A 48 -11.38 3.99 -11.04
N ALA A 49 -11.75 4.65 -9.95
CA ALA A 49 -12.03 6.09 -9.94
C ALA A 49 -10.79 6.91 -10.33
N LEU A 50 -9.63 6.57 -9.75
CA LEU A 50 -8.36 7.21 -10.06
C LEU A 50 -7.95 6.98 -11.52
N ARG A 51 -8.17 5.77 -12.06
CA ARG A 51 -7.87 5.49 -13.46
C ARG A 51 -8.74 6.31 -14.42
N ARG A 52 -10.06 6.40 -14.17
CA ARG A 52 -10.96 7.24 -14.97
C ARG A 52 -10.61 8.73 -14.87
N LEU A 53 -10.16 9.18 -13.70
CA LEU A 53 -9.71 10.54 -13.50
C LEU A 53 -8.41 10.80 -14.28
N ALA A 54 -7.46 9.87 -14.24
CA ALA A 54 -6.24 9.94 -15.05
C ALA A 54 -6.57 10.00 -16.54
N ASP A 55 -7.46 9.15 -17.04
CA ASP A 55 -7.86 9.15 -18.46
C ASP A 55 -8.51 10.47 -18.89
N ARG A 56 -9.16 11.20 -17.98
CA ARG A 56 -9.76 12.52 -18.25
C ARG A 56 -8.75 13.67 -18.20
N ILE A 57 -7.76 13.59 -17.32
CA ILE A 57 -6.77 14.64 -17.12
C ILE A 57 -5.60 14.50 -18.10
N GLN A 58 -5.31 13.28 -18.55
CA GLN A 58 -4.18 13.03 -19.43
C GLN A 58 -4.33 13.84 -20.73
N PRO A 59 -3.36 14.73 -21.04
CA PRO A 59 -3.35 15.43 -22.31
C PRO A 59 -3.23 14.41 -23.45
N ARG A 60 -3.91 14.68 -24.58
CA ARG A 60 -3.89 13.79 -25.76
C ARG A 60 -2.44 13.39 -26.06
N PRO A 61 -2.12 12.07 -26.11
CA PRO A 61 -0.78 11.64 -26.45
C PRO A 61 -0.44 12.21 -27.81
N LEU A 62 0.61 13.03 -27.87
CA LEU A 62 1.13 13.55 -29.12
C LEU A 62 1.53 12.34 -29.98
N PRO A 63 1.08 12.27 -31.25
CA PRO A 63 1.51 11.20 -32.13
C PRO A 63 3.03 11.24 -32.18
N SER A 64 3.67 10.14 -31.79
CA SER A 64 5.10 9.95 -31.98
C SER A 64 5.35 10.10 -33.48
N THR A 65 6.00 11.19 -33.89
CA THR A 65 6.44 11.36 -35.27
C THR A 65 7.21 10.11 -35.68
N PRO A 66 6.84 9.41 -36.77
CA PRO A 66 7.62 8.29 -37.25
C PRO A 66 9.03 8.81 -37.51
N ARG A 67 10.02 8.18 -36.86
CA ARG A 67 11.42 8.44 -37.16
C ARG A 67 11.63 8.05 -38.63
N CYS A 68 12.06 9.02 -39.44
CA CYS A 68 12.50 8.74 -40.79
C CYS A 68 13.63 7.70 -40.76
N SER A 69 13.58 6.84 -41.77
CA SER A 69 14.51 5.75 -42.12
C SER A 69 15.98 6.12 -42.00
#